data_AF-A0A2A5VA53-F1
#
_entry.id   AF-A0A2A5VA53-F1
#
_cell.length_a   1.000
_cell.length_b   1.000
_cell.length_c   1.000
_cell.angle_alpha   90.00
_cell.angle_beta   90.00
_cell.angle_gamma   90.00
#
_symmetry.space_group_name_H-M   'P 1'
#
loop_
_entity.id
_entity.type
_entity.pdbx_description
1 polymer ?
#
loop_
_entity_poly.entity_id
_entity_poly.type
_entity_poly.pdbx_seq_one_letter_code
_entity_poly.pdbx_strand_id
1 'polypeptide(L)'
;SMEWIYDFLSSKNVLRLKIFTSLLSLLFFLILFYFGFLMVEEAFTKNYTTGTVWDPPLWVPYSSMMIGAALMIIQYIAEIMKLTDEKDNK
;
A
#
# COMPACT_ATOMS: atom_id res chain seq x y z
N SER A 1 9.34 11.06 15.74
CA SER A 1 8.46 10.94 16.94
C SER A 1 8.43 9.52 17.53
N MET A 2 8.61 8.43 16.76
CA MET A 2 8.70 7.05 17.31
C MET A 2 10.12 6.56 17.66
N GLU A 3 11.15 7.40 17.51
CA GLU A 3 12.57 6.99 17.67
C GLU A 3 12.91 6.51 19.08
N TRP A 4 12.27 7.08 20.10
CA TRP A 4 12.45 6.68 21.50
C TRP A 4 12.07 5.21 21.78
N ILE A 5 11.06 4.64 21.12
CA ILE A 5 10.67 3.24 21.33
C ILE A 5 11.74 2.28 20.80
N TYR A 6 12.47 2.71 19.76
CA TYR A 6 13.56 1.92 19.20
C TYR A 6 14.79 1.84 20.11
N ASP A 7 14.97 2.81 21.02
CA ASP A 7 16.05 2.75 22.03
C ASP A 7 15.81 1.66 23.08
N PHE A 8 14.55 1.23 23.29
CA PHE A 8 14.22 0.14 24.22
C PHE A 8 14.41 -1.26 23.63
N LEU A 9 14.61 -1.38 22.31
CA LEU A 9 14.64 -2.66 21.60
C LEU A 9 15.98 -2.87 20.89
N SER A 10 16.59 -4.05 21.09
CA SER A 10 17.84 -4.43 20.42
C SER A 10 17.71 -4.29 18.89
N SER A 11 18.72 -3.66 18.26
CA SER A 11 18.70 -3.26 16.84
C SER A 11 18.41 -4.40 15.86
N LYS A 12 18.70 -5.66 16.24
CA LYS A 12 18.39 -6.86 15.43
C LYS A 12 16.90 -7.19 15.41
N ASN A 13 16.20 -7.00 16.52
CA ASN A 13 14.76 -7.28 16.62
C ASN A 13 13.93 -6.20 15.91
N VAL A 14 14.39 -4.95 15.96
CA VAL A 14 13.81 -3.84 15.21
C VAL A 14 13.82 -4.11 13.71
N LEU A 15 14.94 -4.59 13.16
CA LEU A 15 15.04 -4.92 11.73
C LEU A 15 14.06 -6.03 11.33
N ARG A 16 13.95 -7.10 12.13
CA ARG A 16 12.97 -8.18 11.89
C ARG A 16 11.54 -7.66 11.90
N LEU A 17 11.22 -6.77 12.85
CA LEU A 17 9.89 -6.17 12.95
C LEU A 17 9.59 -5.28 11.74
N LYS A 18 10.54 -4.45 11.30
CA LYS A 18 10.39 -3.62 10.08
C LYS A 18 10.12 -4.47 8.83
N ILE A 19 10.86 -5.56 8.64
CA ILE A 19 10.65 -6.48 7.52
C ILE A 19 9.25 -7.11 7.60
N PHE A 20 8.85 -7.59 8.78
CA PHE A 20 7.53 -8.19 8.99
C PHE A 20 6.39 -7.19 8.72
N THR A 21 6.47 -5.97 9.26
CA THR A 21 5.48 -4.93 9.03
C THR A 21 5.42 -4.55 7.55
N SER A 22 6.56 -4.43 6.87
CA SER A 22 6.61 -4.10 5.45
C SER A 22 5.96 -5.20 4.58
N LEU A 23 6.18 -6.48 4.91
CA LEU A 23 5.51 -7.60 4.25
C LEU A 23 3.99 -7.59 4.48
N LEU A 24 3.55 -7.32 5.71
CA LEU A 24 2.13 -7.25 6.05
C LEU A 24 1.44 -6.10 5.30
N SER A 25 2.09 -4.93 5.24
CA SER A 25 1.60 -3.79 4.48
C SER A 25 1.57 -4.09 2.97
N LEU A 26 2.61 -4.71 2.41
CA LEU A 26 2.63 -5.11 1.00
C LEU A 26 1.44 -6.01 0.66
N LEU A 27 1.14 -7.00 1.49
CA LEU A 27 0.00 -7.90 1.31
C LEU A 27 -1.33 -7.14 1.36
N PHE A 28 -1.48 -6.22 2.31
CA PHE A 28 -2.67 -5.36 2.40
C PHE A 28 -2.87 -4.53 1.12
N PHE A 29 -1.81 -3.90 0.60
CA PHE A 29 -1.92 -3.09 -0.61
C PHE A 29 -2.14 -3.92 -1.88
N LEU A 30 -1.63 -5.16 -1.96
CA LEU A 30 -1.95 -6.08 -3.06
C LEU A 30 -3.45 -6.42 -3.08
N ILE A 31 -4.02 -6.71 -1.92
CA ILE A 31 -5.47 -6.95 -1.78
C ILE A 31 -6.24 -5.69 -2.20
N LEU A 32 -5.85 -4.52 -1.68
CA LEU A 32 -6.51 -3.25 -2.00
C LEU A 32 -6.43 -2.91 -3.49
N PHE A 33 -5.30 -3.20 -4.15
CA PHE A 33 -5.13 -3.03 -5.59
C PHE A 33 -6.07 -3.95 -6.37
N TYR A 34 -6.17 -5.23 -5.99
CA TYR A 34 -7.06 -6.19 -6.65
C TYR A 34 -8.53 -5.78 -6.55
N PHE A 35 -9.01 -5.43 -5.35
CA PHE A 35 -10.38 -4.95 -5.18
C PHE A 35 -10.60 -3.60 -5.85
N GLY A 36 -9.61 -2.70 -5.81
CA GLY A 36 -9.66 -1.43 -6.52
C GLY A 36 -9.81 -1.62 -8.04
N PHE A 37 -9.09 -2.58 -8.63
CA PHE A 37 -9.22 -2.92 -10.05
C PHE A 37 -10.63 -3.40 -10.40
N LEU A 38 -11.20 -4.32 -9.60
CA LEU A 38 -12.58 -4.78 -9.79
C LEU A 38 -13.59 -3.64 -9.72
N MET A 39 -13.45 -2.74 -8.74
CA MET A 39 -14.34 -1.58 -8.61
C MET A 39 -14.22 -0.61 -9.80
N VAL A 40 -13.02 -0.41 -10.33
CA VAL A 40 -12.80 0.40 -11.54
C VAL A 40 -13.45 -0.24 -12.75
N GLU A 41 -13.20 -1.52 -12.99
CA GLU A 41 -13.78 -2.27 -14.12
C GLU A 41 -15.30 -2.25 -14.07
N GLU A 42 -15.88 -2.49 -12.89
CA GLU A 42 -17.31 -2.51 -12.70
C GLU A 42 -17.93 -1.13 -12.91
N ALA A 43 -17.32 -0.07 -12.35
CA ALA A 43 -17.78 1.29 -12.52
C ALA A 43 -17.64 1.78 -13.98
N PHE A 44 -16.60 1.35 -14.69
CA PHE A 44 -16.38 1.68 -16.09
C PHE A 44 -17.38 0.96 -17.01
N THR A 45 -17.57 -0.34 -16.80
CA THR A 45 -18.45 -1.17 -17.66
C THR A 45 -19.93 -0.83 -17.44
N LYS A 46 -20.33 -0.61 -16.19
CA LYS A 46 -21.74 -0.31 -15.84
C LYS A 46 -22.05 1.20 -15.84
N ASN A 47 -21.08 2.05 -16.19
CA ASN A 47 -21.17 3.51 -16.13
C ASN A 47 -21.77 3.99 -14.80
N TYR A 48 -21.24 3.47 -13.69
CA TYR A 48 -21.74 3.87 -12.38
C TYR A 48 -21.40 5.34 -12.10
N THR A 49 -22.42 6.06 -11.65
CA THR A 49 -22.35 7.46 -11.29
C THR A 49 -22.76 7.65 -9.82
N THR A 50 -22.41 8.80 -9.27
CA THR A 50 -22.54 9.05 -7.82
C THR A 50 -24.01 9.25 -7.37
N GLY A 51 -24.97 9.28 -8.30
CA GLY A 51 -26.40 9.43 -8.02
C GLY A 51 -26.78 10.82 -7.49
N THR A 52 -25.94 11.83 -7.75
CA THR A 52 -26.13 13.22 -7.31
C THR A 52 -26.50 14.12 -8.49
N VAL A 53 -26.92 15.36 -8.24
CA VAL A 53 -27.32 16.33 -9.29
C VAL A 53 -26.23 16.53 -10.37
N TRP A 54 -24.95 16.39 -9.99
CA TRP A 54 -23.79 16.53 -10.87
C TRP A 54 -23.31 15.20 -11.48
N ASP A 55 -23.69 14.08 -10.87
CA ASP A 55 -23.49 12.70 -11.33
C ASP A 55 -22.10 12.34 -11.90
N PRO A 56 -20.99 12.66 -11.21
CA PRO A 56 -19.66 12.34 -11.72
C PRO A 56 -19.45 10.82 -11.77
N PRO A 57 -18.69 10.33 -12.75
CA PRO A 57 -18.43 8.91 -12.93
C PRO A 57 -17.53 8.36 -11.81
N LEU A 58 -17.93 7.24 -11.22
CA LEU A 58 -17.25 6.62 -10.07
C LEU A 58 -15.90 5.97 -10.45
N TRP A 59 -15.65 5.71 -11.74
CA TRP A 59 -14.36 5.15 -12.16
C TRP A 59 -13.20 6.11 -11.86
N VAL A 60 -13.41 7.42 -11.82
CA VAL A 60 -12.37 8.42 -11.53
C VAL A 60 -11.82 8.23 -10.10
N PRO A 61 -12.63 8.32 -9.02
CA PRO A 61 -12.13 8.10 -7.67
C PRO A 61 -11.58 6.69 -7.46
N TYR A 62 -12.21 5.65 -8.03
CA TYR A 62 -11.70 4.28 -7.90
C TYR A 62 -10.35 4.08 -8.61
N SER A 63 -10.15 4.70 -9.77
CA SER A 63 -8.87 4.63 -10.48
C SER A 63 -7.76 5.35 -9.70
N SER A 64 -8.07 6.48 -9.06
CA SER A 64 -7.13 7.16 -8.16
C SER A 64 -6.74 6.29 -6.97
N MET A 65 -7.69 5.56 -6.38
CA MET A 65 -7.42 4.60 -5.30
C MET A 65 -6.51 3.46 -5.79
N MET A 66 -6.81 2.88 -6.95
CA MET A 66 -6.02 1.82 -7.56
C MET A 66 -4.58 2.27 -7.86
N ILE A 67 -4.40 3.48 -8.43
CA ILE A 67 -3.08 4.06 -8.70
C ILE A 67 -2.31 4.27 -7.40
N GLY A 68 -2.96 4.82 -6.37
CA GLY A 68 -2.35 4.98 -5.05
C GLY A 68 -1.87 3.64 -4.48
N ALA A 69 -2.68 2.60 -4.57
CA ALA A 69 -2.32 1.25 -4.14
C ALA A 69 -1.10 0.69 -4.90
N ALA A 70 -1.06 0.89 -6.23
CA ALA A 70 0.08 0.47 -7.06
C ALA A 70 1.38 1.15 -6.64
N LEU A 71 1.34 2.46 -6.39
CA LEU A 71 2.49 3.22 -5.92
C LEU A 71 2.96 2.72 -4.55
N MET A 72 2.03 2.42 -3.63
CA MET A 72 2.38 1.87 -2.32
C MET A 72 3.03 0.50 -2.42
N ILE A 73 2.55 -0.38 -3.32
CA ILE A 73 3.18 -1.69 -3.57
C ILE A 73 4.65 -1.50 -3.97
N ILE A 74 4.94 -0.58 -4.89
CA ILE A 74 6.32 -0.29 -5.32
C ILE A 74 7.15 0.23 -4.15
N GLN A 75 6.59 1.14 -3.33
CA GLN A 75 7.28 1.67 -2.16
C GLN A 75 7.65 0.56 -1.16
N TYR A 76 6.73 -0.37 -0.85
CA TYR A 76 7.04 -1.46 0.07
C TYR A 76 8.04 -2.47 -0.49
N ILE A 77 8.03 -2.72 -1.80
CA ILE A 77 9.08 -3.54 -2.44
C ILE A 77 10.44 -2.86 -2.26
N ALA A 78 10.54 -1.55 -2.51
CA ALA A 78 11.78 -0.80 -2.32
C ALA A 78 12.26 -0.80 -0.85
N GLU A 79 11.33 -0.66 0.10
CA GLU A 79 11.64 -0.72 1.54
C GLU A 79 12.19 -2.09 1.93
N ILE A 80 11.59 -3.19 1.44
CA ILE A 80 12.07 -4.55 1.70
C ILE A 80 13.47 -4.77 1.11
N MET A 81 13.72 -4.29 -0.11
CA MET A 81 15.05 -4.35 -0.74
C MET A 81 16.09 -3.60 0.10
N LYS A 82 15.78 -2.38 0.53
CA LYS A 82 16.67 -1.57 1.39
C LYS A 82 16.97 -2.25 2.73
N LEU A 83 15.94 -2.79 3.39
CA LEU A 83 16.12 -3.49 4.67
C LEU A 83 16.93 -4.79 4.53
N THR A 84 16.88 -5.43 3.35
CA THR A 84 17.68 -6.62 3.06
C THR A 84 19.15 -6.27 2.86
N ASP A 85 19.44 -5.16 2.17
CA ASP A 85 20.79 -4.64 1.98
C ASP A 85 21.44 -4.22 3.32
N GLU A 86 20.70 -3.51 4.18
CA GLU A 86 21.15 -3.15 5.54
C GLU A 86 21.47 -4.36 6.43
N LYS A 87 20.81 -5.49 6.19
CA LYS A 87 21.05 -6.74 6.92
C LYS A 87 22.34 -7.42 6.48
N ASP A 88 22.70 -7.32 5.20
CA ASP A 88 23.91 -7.92 4.63
C ASP A 88 25.17 -7.12 5.02
N ASN A 89 25.02 -5.81 5.20
CA ASN A 89 26.10 -4.90 5.61
C ASN A 89 26.41 -4.90 7.14
N LYS A 90 25.82 -5.80 7.93
CA LYS A 90 26.02 -5.91 9.40
C LYS A 90 26.46 -7.30 9.84
#